data_AF-A0A9P8VI91-F1
#
_entry.id   AF-A0A9P8VI91-F1
#
_cell.length_a   1.000
_cell.length_b   1.000
_cell.length_c   1.000
_cell.angle_alpha   90.00
_cell.angle_beta   90.00
_cell.angle_gamma   90.00
#
_symmetry.space_group_name_H-M   'P 1'
#
loop_
_entity.id
_entity.type
_entity.pdbx_description
1 polymer ?
#
loop_
_entity_poly.entity_id
_entity_poly.type
_entity_poly.pdbx_seq_one_letter_code
_entity_poly.pdbx_strand_id
1 'polypeptide(L)'
;MASEKEQDKFPLHTAAREGKVTVAESLLRVDPKLALKEDDDGRLPIHWAASSNQKEIALQLAQQRNFDPDVQDSMGWTPLMIAASVKEGEAIVDLLLQKGADVNIKNNTGQNVLHFIASKNNLDLAKKLLAHDSPVSARVRDKRGQYAIHRAAAVGSVPMVTLLLKHKSPLNATDSSGYTPLHHAAAEGHGDTAVALLKAGAETDKKDADGLLALDLTPDKEASLPIVRRFIERAAEEEGIEL
;
A
#
# COMPACT_ATOMS: atom_id res chain seq x y z
N MET A 1 24.72 -22.02 36.26
CA MET A 1 23.24 -21.89 36.29
C MET A 1 22.82 -21.56 34.88
N ALA A 2 22.39 -22.58 34.12
CA ALA A 2 21.91 -22.39 32.76
C ALA A 2 20.59 -21.63 32.85
N SER A 3 20.53 -20.46 32.22
CA SER A 3 19.26 -19.78 32.00
C SER A 3 18.34 -20.76 31.26
N GLU A 4 17.26 -21.19 31.91
CA GLU A 4 16.14 -21.80 31.21
C GLU A 4 15.82 -20.88 30.04
N LYS A 5 16.12 -21.34 28.82
CA LYS A 5 15.70 -20.62 27.61
C LYS A 5 14.20 -20.54 27.72
N GLU A 6 13.70 -19.33 27.98
CA GLU A 6 12.29 -19.01 27.98
C GLU A 6 11.68 -19.69 26.75
N GLN A 7 10.82 -20.68 27.01
CA GLN A 7 10.32 -21.54 25.95
C GLN A 7 9.50 -20.66 25.02
N ASP A 8 10.01 -20.43 23.80
CA ASP A 8 9.40 -19.52 22.84
C ASP A 8 7.92 -19.88 22.69
N LYS A 9 7.04 -18.97 23.12
CA LYS A 9 5.57 -19.16 23.14
C LYS A 9 5.03 -19.35 21.72
N PHE A 10 5.75 -18.85 20.72
CA PHE A 10 5.36 -18.79 19.32
C PHE A 10 6.52 -19.24 18.39
N PRO A 11 6.99 -20.49 18.52
CA PRO A 11 8.24 -20.93 17.89
C PRO A 11 8.16 -20.92 16.35
N LEU A 12 6.96 -21.13 15.79
CA LEU A 12 6.75 -21.06 14.34
C LEU A 12 6.74 -19.61 13.83
N HIS A 13 6.21 -18.66 14.61
CA HIS A 13 6.27 -17.23 14.30
C HIS A 13 7.71 -16.74 14.29
N THR A 14 8.49 -17.10 15.32
CA THR A 14 9.92 -16.77 15.38
C THR A 14 10.69 -17.39 14.21
N ALA A 15 10.41 -18.65 13.87
CA ALA A 15 11.02 -19.28 12.70
C ALA A 15 10.65 -18.56 11.40
N ALA A 16 9.39 -18.16 11.24
CA ALA A 16 8.90 -17.38 10.08
C ALA A 16 9.47 -15.97 10.02
N ARG A 17 9.73 -15.32 11.16
CA ARG A 17 10.34 -13.99 11.21
C ARG A 17 11.83 -14.03 10.88
N GLU A 18 12.53 -15.07 11.35
CA GLU A 18 14.00 -15.20 11.26
C GLU A 18 14.47 -16.06 10.07
N GLY A 19 13.55 -16.62 9.28
CA GLY A 19 13.90 -17.44 8.11
C GLY A 19 14.46 -18.81 8.45
N LYS A 20 14.08 -19.38 9.60
CA LYS A 20 14.54 -20.71 10.03
C LYS A 20 13.73 -21.82 9.37
N VAL A 21 13.91 -22.02 8.07
CA VAL A 21 13.12 -22.93 7.22
C VAL A 21 13.03 -24.35 7.77
N THR A 22 14.16 -24.94 8.19
CA THR A 22 14.20 -26.32 8.71
C THR A 22 13.49 -26.47 10.06
N VAL A 23 13.50 -25.41 10.88
CA VAL A 23 12.77 -25.35 12.14
C VAL A 23 11.28 -25.25 11.87
N ALA A 24 10.87 -24.36 10.96
CA ALA A 24 9.47 -24.21 10.55
C ALA A 24 8.90 -25.53 10.00
N GLU A 25 9.64 -26.20 9.13
CA GLU A 25 9.27 -27.51 8.58
C GLU A 25 9.09 -28.57 9.66
N SER A 26 10.04 -28.65 10.59
CA SER A 26 9.99 -29.63 11.69
C SER A 26 8.82 -29.36 12.63
N LEU A 27 8.54 -28.09 12.93
CA LEU A 27 7.40 -27.69 13.76
C LEU A 27 6.07 -28.04 13.08
N LEU A 28 5.91 -27.72 11.79
CA LEU A 28 4.69 -28.03 11.03
C LEU A 28 4.47 -29.53 10.87
N ARG A 29 5.53 -30.33 10.76
CA ARG A 29 5.42 -31.80 10.71
C ARG A 29 4.93 -32.40 12.02
N VAL A 30 5.37 -31.84 13.16
CA VAL A 30 4.99 -32.32 14.50
C VAL A 30 3.58 -31.86 14.86
N ASP A 31 3.28 -30.58 14.65
CA ASP A 31 1.96 -30.00 14.92
C ASP A 31 1.56 -28.98 13.84
N PRO A 32 0.79 -29.42 12.83
CA PRO A 32 0.26 -28.54 11.79
C PRO A 32 -0.62 -27.39 12.32
N LYS A 33 -1.20 -27.53 13.53
CA LYS A 33 -2.07 -26.49 14.11
C LYS A 33 -1.29 -25.23 14.48
N LEU A 34 0.04 -25.32 14.62
CA LEU A 34 0.89 -24.15 14.83
C LEU A 34 0.76 -23.12 13.71
N ALA A 35 0.41 -23.54 12.49
CA ALA A 35 0.16 -22.63 11.35
C ALA A 35 -1.04 -21.70 11.59
N LEU A 36 -1.97 -22.08 12.46
CA LEU A 36 -3.20 -21.35 12.77
C LEU A 36 -3.14 -20.65 14.14
N LYS A 37 -2.01 -20.75 14.84
CA LYS A 37 -1.86 -20.14 16.16
C LYS A 37 -1.64 -18.63 15.99
N GLU A 38 -2.48 -17.84 16.63
CA GLU A 38 -2.31 -16.39 16.75
C GLU A 38 -1.27 -16.06 17.83
N ASP A 39 -0.44 -15.04 17.58
CA ASP A 39 0.37 -14.39 18.60
C ASP A 39 -0.41 -13.30 19.34
N ASP A 40 0.28 -12.55 20.21
CA ASP A 40 -0.35 -11.52 21.03
C ASP A 40 -0.85 -10.31 20.20
N ASP A 41 -0.45 -10.18 18.93
CA ASP A 41 -0.96 -9.20 17.97
C ASP A 41 -2.05 -9.80 17.04
N GLY A 42 -2.48 -11.04 17.29
CA GLY A 42 -3.41 -11.77 16.43
C GLY A 42 -2.77 -12.23 15.11
N ARG A 43 -1.43 -12.21 14.99
CA ARG A 43 -0.75 -12.63 13.76
C ARG A 43 -0.56 -14.13 13.75
N LEU A 44 -0.93 -14.75 12.64
CA LEU A 44 -0.48 -16.10 12.27
C LEU A 44 0.96 -16.07 11.72
N PRO A 45 1.68 -17.21 11.71
CA PRO A 45 3.02 -17.31 11.14
C PRO A 45 3.15 -16.81 9.70
N ILE A 46 2.08 -16.90 8.90
CA ILE A 46 2.07 -16.40 7.51
C ILE A 46 2.26 -14.88 7.43
N HIS A 47 1.78 -14.11 8.41
CA HIS A 47 2.01 -12.66 8.46
C HIS A 47 3.49 -12.35 8.69
N TRP A 48 4.18 -13.13 9.53
CA TRP A 48 5.62 -13.01 9.77
C TRP A 48 6.43 -13.45 8.55
N ALA A 49 6.05 -14.56 7.91
CA ALA A 49 6.69 -14.99 6.67
C ALA A 49 6.55 -13.93 5.56
N ALA A 50 5.37 -13.33 5.42
CA ALA A 50 5.15 -12.21 4.49
C ALA A 50 5.98 -10.97 4.86
N SER A 51 5.98 -10.58 6.14
CA SER A 51 6.69 -9.39 6.61
C SER A 51 8.22 -9.49 6.49
N SER A 52 8.76 -10.69 6.67
CA SER A 52 10.20 -10.98 6.60
C SER A 52 10.64 -11.53 5.25
N ASN A 53 9.76 -11.52 4.24
CA ASN A 53 9.98 -12.07 2.90
C ASN A 53 10.51 -13.53 2.88
N GLN A 54 10.01 -14.38 3.77
CA GLN A 54 10.43 -15.79 3.89
C GLN A 54 9.58 -16.68 2.97
N LYS A 55 9.92 -16.67 1.67
CA LYS A 55 9.19 -17.38 0.62
C LYS A 55 9.03 -18.88 0.90
N GLU A 56 10.09 -19.57 1.30
CA GLU A 56 10.08 -21.01 1.55
C GLU A 56 9.12 -21.37 2.70
N ILE A 57 9.09 -20.55 3.75
CA ILE A 57 8.18 -20.74 4.88
C ILE A 57 6.75 -20.42 4.46
N ALA A 58 6.53 -19.34 3.69
CA ALA A 58 5.22 -19.04 3.13
C ALA A 58 4.68 -20.20 2.26
N LEU A 59 5.54 -20.84 1.46
CA LEU A 59 5.18 -22.04 0.69
C LEU A 59 4.79 -23.22 1.58
N GLN A 60 5.54 -23.49 2.65
CA GLN A 60 5.22 -24.56 3.61
C GLN A 60 3.87 -24.32 4.31
N LEU A 61 3.59 -23.07 4.67
CA LEU A 61 2.32 -22.66 5.26
C LEU A 61 1.16 -22.80 4.25
N ALA A 62 1.38 -22.40 3.00
CA ALA A 62 0.40 -22.47 1.91
C ALA A 62 0.06 -23.90 1.45
N GLN A 63 0.84 -24.90 1.88
CA GLN A 63 0.58 -26.33 1.67
C GLN A 63 -0.24 -26.97 2.78
N GLN A 64 -0.47 -26.27 3.90
CA GLN A 64 -1.28 -26.81 4.99
C GLN A 64 -2.75 -26.94 4.55
N ARG A 65 -3.42 -28.01 5.02
CA ARG A 65 -4.78 -28.36 4.60
C ARG A 65 -5.81 -27.25 4.81
N ASN A 66 -5.66 -26.47 5.87
CA ASN A 66 -6.58 -25.40 6.25
C ASN A 66 -5.97 -24.01 5.99
N PHE A 67 -5.08 -23.90 5.00
CA PHE A 67 -4.51 -22.61 4.64
C PHE A 67 -5.60 -21.69 4.07
N ASP A 68 -5.76 -20.55 4.72
CA ASP A 68 -6.60 -19.46 4.28
C ASP A 68 -5.69 -18.25 3.95
N PRO A 69 -5.61 -17.81 2.68
CA PRO A 69 -4.77 -16.67 2.30
C PRO A 69 -5.27 -15.32 2.84
N ASP A 70 -6.54 -15.26 3.29
CA ASP A 70 -7.26 -14.04 3.64
C ASP A 70 -7.40 -13.83 5.15
N VAL A 71 -6.69 -14.62 5.95
CA VAL A 71 -6.57 -14.42 7.40
C VAL A 71 -6.16 -12.98 7.70
N GLN A 72 -6.74 -12.41 8.76
CA GLN A 72 -6.47 -11.04 9.18
C GLN A 72 -5.85 -11.04 10.58
N ASP A 73 -4.81 -10.24 10.79
CA ASP A 73 -4.31 -9.95 12.13
C ASP A 73 -5.29 -9.06 12.93
N SER A 74 -4.97 -8.73 14.18
CA SER A 74 -5.85 -7.89 15.03
C SER A 74 -6.13 -6.50 14.42
N MET A 75 -5.28 -6.03 13.50
CA MET A 75 -5.42 -4.75 12.80
C MET A 75 -6.08 -4.90 11.43
N GLY A 76 -6.54 -6.09 11.07
CA GLY A 76 -7.21 -6.37 9.80
C GLY A 76 -6.24 -6.61 8.63
N TRP A 77 -4.94 -6.75 8.87
CA TRP A 77 -3.97 -6.94 7.80
C TRP A 77 -3.97 -8.37 7.30
N THR A 78 -4.09 -8.53 5.99
CA THR A 78 -3.88 -9.84 5.35
C THR A 78 -2.41 -10.05 5.02
N PRO A 79 -1.96 -11.31 4.86
CA PRO A 79 -0.62 -11.62 4.35
C PRO A 79 -0.31 -10.91 3.03
N LEU A 80 -1.32 -10.75 2.15
CA LEU A 80 -1.18 -10.08 0.86
C LEU A 80 -0.86 -8.60 1.04
N MET A 81 -1.55 -7.90 1.94
CA MET A 81 -1.27 -6.49 2.25
C MET A 81 0.15 -6.31 2.80
N ILE A 82 0.57 -7.21 3.70
CA ILE A 82 1.92 -7.19 4.27
C ILE A 82 2.95 -7.42 3.17
N ALA A 83 2.84 -8.50 2.38
CA ALA A 83 3.78 -8.83 1.32
C ALA A 83 3.88 -7.71 0.26
N ALA A 84 2.76 -7.07 -0.09
CA ALA A 84 2.74 -5.94 -1.02
C ALA A 84 3.45 -4.67 -0.50
N SER A 85 3.62 -4.55 0.82
CA SER A 85 4.32 -3.44 1.47
C SER A 85 5.82 -3.67 1.65
N VAL A 86 6.28 -4.91 1.42
CA VAL A 86 7.66 -5.36 1.58
C VAL A 86 8.40 -5.28 0.25
N LYS A 87 9.63 -4.75 0.27
CA LYS A 87 10.50 -4.75 -0.90
C LYS A 87 10.80 -6.21 -1.31
N GLU A 88 10.71 -6.52 -2.60
CA GLU A 88 10.93 -7.88 -3.14
C GLU A 88 9.92 -8.93 -2.63
N GLY A 89 8.78 -8.52 -2.07
CA GLY A 89 7.70 -9.43 -1.62
C GLY A 89 6.87 -10.08 -2.74
N GLU A 90 7.23 -9.85 -4.01
CA GLU A 90 6.46 -10.27 -5.19
C GLU A 90 6.22 -11.78 -5.24
N ALA A 91 7.21 -12.59 -4.87
CA ALA A 91 7.06 -14.04 -4.87
C ALA A 91 6.01 -14.54 -3.87
N ILE A 92 5.86 -13.86 -2.73
CA ILE A 92 4.83 -14.18 -1.74
C ILE A 92 3.47 -13.67 -2.21
N VAL A 93 3.42 -12.50 -2.85
CA VAL A 93 2.18 -12.00 -3.48
C VAL A 93 1.68 -13.00 -4.52
N ASP A 94 2.54 -13.47 -5.41
CA ASP A 94 2.15 -14.45 -6.44
C ASP A 94 1.66 -15.76 -5.84
N LEU A 95 2.31 -16.24 -4.78
CA LEU A 95 1.86 -17.40 -4.03
C LEU A 95 0.45 -17.20 -3.45
N LEU A 96 0.21 -16.05 -2.82
CA LEU A 96 -1.08 -15.75 -2.19
C LEU A 96 -2.20 -15.62 -3.23
N LEU A 97 -1.94 -14.94 -4.36
CA LEU A 97 -2.88 -14.85 -5.47
C LEU A 97 -3.18 -16.24 -6.07
N GLN A 98 -2.16 -17.09 -6.25
CA GLN A 98 -2.36 -18.47 -6.71
C GLN A 98 -3.22 -19.29 -5.74
N LYS A 99 -3.19 -18.96 -4.44
CA LYS A 99 -4.03 -19.57 -3.41
C LYS A 99 -5.41 -18.92 -3.28
N GLY A 100 -5.72 -17.93 -4.11
CA GLY A 100 -7.04 -17.31 -4.19
C GLY A 100 -7.24 -16.13 -3.24
N ALA A 101 -6.16 -15.46 -2.79
CA ALA A 101 -6.27 -14.28 -1.95
C ALA A 101 -7.19 -13.19 -2.55
N ASP A 102 -8.10 -12.66 -1.74
CA ASP A 102 -8.95 -11.54 -2.13
C ASP A 102 -8.21 -10.21 -1.99
N VAL A 103 -7.91 -9.61 -3.15
CA VAL A 103 -7.25 -8.30 -3.27
C VAL A 103 -8.11 -7.13 -2.77
N ASN A 104 -9.41 -7.32 -2.54
CA ASN A 104 -10.35 -6.27 -2.14
C ASN A 104 -10.62 -6.19 -0.64
N ILE A 105 -10.00 -7.05 0.18
CA ILE A 105 -10.08 -6.95 1.63
C ILE A 105 -9.56 -5.59 2.10
N LYS A 106 -10.16 -5.09 3.18
CA LYS A 106 -9.77 -3.84 3.84
C LYS A 106 -9.34 -4.13 5.27
N ASN A 107 -8.27 -3.50 5.71
CA ASN A 107 -7.85 -3.56 7.10
C ASN A 107 -8.73 -2.65 7.99
N ASN A 108 -8.42 -2.59 9.30
CA ASN A 108 -9.21 -1.82 10.26
C ASN A 108 -9.11 -0.29 10.06
N THR A 109 -8.20 0.20 9.22
CA THR A 109 -8.12 1.61 8.80
C THR A 109 -8.85 1.87 7.47
N GLY A 110 -9.52 0.86 6.90
CA GLY A 110 -10.25 0.96 5.64
C GLY A 110 -9.36 0.88 4.39
N GLN A 111 -8.07 0.57 4.55
CA GLN A 111 -7.12 0.49 3.44
C GLN A 111 -7.17 -0.89 2.79
N ASN A 112 -7.21 -0.93 1.45
CA ASN A 112 -6.93 -2.12 0.67
C ASN A 112 -5.46 -2.16 0.22
N VAL A 113 -5.07 -3.26 -0.45
CA VAL A 113 -3.69 -3.48 -0.91
C VAL A 113 -3.13 -2.35 -1.81
N LEU A 114 -3.98 -1.70 -2.63
CA LEU A 114 -3.53 -0.58 -3.48
C LEU A 114 -3.04 0.64 -2.71
N HIS A 115 -3.53 0.90 -1.50
CA HIS A 115 -3.04 2.02 -0.68
C HIS A 115 -1.54 1.84 -0.38
N PHE A 116 -1.15 0.62 -0.01
CA PHE A 116 0.23 0.30 0.34
C PHE A 116 1.13 0.28 -0.90
N ILE A 117 0.63 -0.30 -2.01
CA ILE A 117 1.35 -0.34 -3.30
C ILE A 117 1.62 1.07 -3.81
N ALA A 118 0.64 1.97 -3.74
CA ALA A 118 0.80 3.36 -4.15
C ALA A 118 1.81 4.10 -3.25
N SER A 119 1.76 3.90 -1.93
CA SER A 119 2.76 4.46 -1.00
C SER A 119 4.19 3.96 -1.22
N LYS A 120 4.35 2.74 -1.74
CA LYS A 120 5.68 2.17 -2.07
C LYS A 120 6.08 2.39 -3.53
N ASN A 121 5.22 3.03 -4.33
CA ASN A 121 5.40 3.21 -5.77
C ASN A 121 5.71 1.90 -6.53
N ASN A 122 5.10 0.77 -6.12
CA ASN A 122 5.31 -0.51 -6.79
C ASN A 122 4.38 -0.64 -8.01
N LEU A 123 4.78 0.00 -9.11
CA LEU A 123 3.96 0.11 -10.32
C LEU A 123 3.65 -1.26 -10.95
N ASP A 124 4.60 -2.19 -10.95
CA ASP A 124 4.41 -3.49 -11.60
C ASP A 124 3.43 -4.36 -10.83
N LEU A 125 3.47 -4.33 -9.50
CA LEU A 125 2.46 -4.98 -8.68
C LEU A 125 1.09 -4.31 -8.84
N ALA A 126 1.01 -2.97 -8.93
CA ALA A 126 -0.24 -2.29 -9.22
C ALA A 126 -0.86 -2.75 -10.54
N LYS A 127 -0.07 -2.82 -11.62
CA LYS A 127 -0.52 -3.32 -12.93
C LYS A 127 -1.02 -4.77 -12.82
N LYS A 128 -0.28 -5.63 -12.13
CA LYS A 128 -0.64 -7.04 -11.91
C LYS A 128 -2.01 -7.16 -11.24
N LEU A 129 -2.23 -6.48 -10.13
CA LEU A 129 -3.49 -6.58 -9.38
C LEU A 129 -4.68 -5.89 -10.08
N LEU A 130 -4.43 -4.82 -10.83
CA LEU A 130 -5.47 -4.11 -11.58
C LEU A 130 -5.89 -4.84 -12.87
N ALA A 131 -5.05 -5.75 -13.37
CA ALA A 131 -5.32 -6.62 -14.52
C ALA A 131 -5.73 -8.05 -14.12
N HIS A 132 -5.86 -8.32 -12.82
CA HIS A 132 -6.26 -9.63 -12.28
C HIS A 132 -7.73 -9.95 -12.60
N ASP A 133 -8.10 -11.23 -12.64
CA ASP A 133 -9.47 -11.70 -12.97
C ASP A 133 -10.54 -11.07 -12.07
N SER A 134 -10.24 -10.98 -10.78
CA SER A 134 -10.93 -10.13 -9.81
C SER A 134 -10.01 -8.95 -9.49
N PRO A 135 -10.15 -7.81 -10.20
CA PRO A 135 -9.23 -6.71 -10.05
C PRO A 135 -9.46 -5.97 -8.73
N VAL A 136 -8.37 -5.45 -8.17
CA VAL A 136 -8.44 -4.61 -6.98
C VAL A 136 -9.14 -3.27 -7.31
N SER A 137 -10.05 -2.84 -6.44
CA SER A 137 -10.73 -1.56 -6.62
C SER A 137 -9.83 -0.36 -6.33
N ALA A 138 -9.66 0.52 -7.32
CA ALA A 138 -9.01 1.83 -7.18
C ALA A 138 -9.93 2.91 -6.55
N ARG A 139 -11.16 2.51 -6.17
CA ARG A 139 -12.21 3.38 -5.60
C ARG A 139 -12.50 3.05 -4.13
N VAL A 140 -11.48 2.59 -3.39
CA VAL A 140 -11.56 2.38 -1.94
C VAL A 140 -11.03 3.60 -1.22
N ARG A 141 -11.80 4.08 -0.24
CA ARG A 141 -11.47 5.20 0.63
C ARG A 141 -11.10 4.68 2.02
N ASP A 142 -9.96 5.10 2.56
CA ASP A 142 -9.54 4.80 3.92
C ASP A 142 -10.23 5.72 4.97
N LYS A 143 -9.98 5.48 6.26
CA LYS A 143 -10.56 6.28 7.37
C LYS A 143 -10.09 7.74 7.38
N ARG A 144 -8.97 8.08 6.73
CA ARG A 144 -8.53 9.47 6.52
C ARG A 144 -9.18 10.10 5.30
N GLY A 145 -10.08 9.38 4.64
CA GLY A 145 -10.75 9.83 3.44
C GLY A 145 -9.90 9.68 2.17
N GLN A 146 -8.73 9.04 2.24
CA GLN A 146 -7.80 8.97 1.13
C GLN A 146 -8.08 7.76 0.24
N TYR A 147 -7.85 7.95 -1.05
CA TYR A 147 -7.77 6.89 -2.05
C TYR A 147 -6.30 6.60 -2.38
N ALA A 148 -6.01 5.46 -3.02
CA ALA A 148 -4.65 5.14 -3.49
C ALA A 148 -4.03 6.26 -4.35
N ILE A 149 -4.84 7.02 -5.13
CA ILE A 149 -4.35 8.14 -5.93
C ILE A 149 -3.80 9.30 -5.09
N HIS A 150 -4.31 9.51 -3.87
CA HIS A 150 -3.75 10.51 -2.95
C HIS A 150 -2.33 10.10 -2.52
N ARG A 151 -2.12 8.81 -2.23
CA ARG A 151 -0.80 8.26 -1.88
C ARG A 151 0.17 8.36 -3.07
N ALA A 152 -0.30 8.04 -4.28
CA ALA A 152 0.51 8.14 -5.50
C ALA A 152 0.92 9.58 -5.81
N ALA A 153 0.02 10.54 -5.59
CA ALA A 153 0.28 11.96 -5.75
C ALA A 153 1.29 12.48 -4.72
N ALA A 154 1.13 12.12 -3.44
CA ALA A 154 2.06 12.48 -2.37
C ALA A 154 3.46 11.87 -2.52
N VAL A 155 3.60 10.78 -3.28
CA VAL A 155 4.90 10.17 -3.61
C VAL A 155 5.48 10.74 -4.92
N GLY A 156 4.69 11.48 -5.69
CA GLY A 156 5.13 12.08 -6.96
C GLY A 156 5.24 11.09 -8.12
N SER A 157 4.44 10.03 -8.13
CA SER A 157 4.48 9.01 -9.18
C SER A 157 3.47 9.27 -10.29
N VAL A 158 3.91 9.98 -11.34
CA VAL A 158 3.13 10.18 -12.59
C VAL A 158 2.61 8.85 -13.17
N PRO A 159 3.42 7.78 -13.28
CA PRO A 159 2.94 6.51 -13.83
C PRO A 159 1.85 5.86 -12.98
N MET A 160 1.98 5.91 -11.65
CA MET A 160 0.99 5.34 -10.74
C MET A 160 -0.32 6.14 -10.77
N VAL A 161 -0.24 7.48 -10.77
CA VAL A 161 -1.42 8.36 -10.93
C VAL A 161 -2.15 8.04 -12.24
N THR A 162 -1.42 7.99 -13.35
CA THR A 162 -1.99 7.68 -14.67
C THR A 162 -2.67 6.30 -14.68
N LEU A 163 -2.03 5.30 -14.08
CA LEU A 163 -2.59 3.95 -13.96
C LEU A 163 -3.88 3.95 -13.13
N LEU A 164 -3.89 4.60 -11.97
CA LEU A 164 -5.08 4.66 -11.11
C LEU A 164 -6.25 5.39 -11.78
N LEU A 165 -5.98 6.47 -12.52
CA LEU A 165 -6.99 7.19 -13.30
C LEU A 165 -7.59 6.33 -14.42
N LYS A 166 -6.75 5.57 -15.13
CA LYS A 166 -7.22 4.59 -16.13
C LYS A 166 -8.21 3.59 -15.51
N HIS A 167 -7.97 3.20 -14.25
CA HIS A 167 -8.84 2.32 -13.47
C HIS A 167 -9.89 3.07 -12.63
N LYS A 168 -10.30 4.27 -13.08
CA LYS A 168 -11.43 5.05 -12.55
C LYS A 168 -11.29 5.47 -11.08
N SER A 169 -10.05 5.63 -10.59
CA SER A 169 -9.82 6.29 -9.31
C SER A 169 -10.32 7.75 -9.37
N PRO A 170 -10.94 8.27 -8.30
CA PRO A 170 -11.58 9.58 -8.35
C PRO A 170 -10.53 10.71 -8.29
N LEU A 171 -10.36 11.42 -9.41
CA LEU A 171 -9.37 12.47 -9.61
C LEU A 171 -9.52 13.65 -8.62
N ASN A 172 -10.76 14.10 -8.38
CA ASN A 172 -11.06 15.29 -7.56
C ASN A 172 -11.64 14.93 -6.18
N ALA A 173 -11.57 13.67 -5.75
CA ALA A 173 -12.03 13.32 -4.41
C ALA A 173 -11.17 14.00 -3.34
N THR A 174 -11.80 14.40 -2.25
CA THR A 174 -11.13 15.00 -1.10
C THR A 174 -10.98 14.01 0.05
N ASP A 175 -9.85 14.09 0.73
CA ASP A 175 -9.64 13.43 2.01
C ASP A 175 -10.28 14.22 3.16
N SER A 176 -10.11 13.74 4.41
CA SER A 176 -10.73 14.37 5.58
C SER A 176 -10.23 15.79 5.87
N SER A 177 -9.11 16.21 5.30
CA SER A 177 -8.57 17.58 5.39
C SER A 177 -9.01 18.46 4.20
N GLY A 178 -9.83 17.92 3.30
CA GLY A 178 -10.22 18.63 2.07
C GLY A 178 -9.19 18.54 0.95
N TYR A 179 -8.09 17.80 1.13
CA TYR A 179 -7.02 17.72 0.13
C TYR A 179 -7.45 16.81 -1.02
N THR A 180 -7.34 17.31 -2.25
CA THR A 180 -7.41 16.50 -3.48
C THR A 180 -6.03 15.86 -3.77
N PRO A 181 -5.93 14.90 -4.70
CA PRO A 181 -4.63 14.44 -5.19
C PRO A 181 -3.73 15.58 -5.67
N LEU A 182 -4.28 16.65 -6.28
CA LEU A 182 -3.51 17.82 -6.70
C LEU A 182 -2.90 18.56 -5.50
N HIS A 183 -3.65 18.70 -4.38
CA HIS A 183 -3.11 19.28 -3.14
C HIS A 183 -1.94 18.46 -2.61
N HIS A 184 -2.05 17.13 -2.58
CA HIS A 184 -0.96 16.24 -2.14
C HIS A 184 0.29 16.37 -3.05
N ALA A 185 0.12 16.40 -4.36
CA ALA A 185 1.25 16.56 -5.28
C ALA A 185 1.93 17.94 -5.13
N ALA A 186 1.15 19.02 -5.02
CA ALA A 186 1.68 20.36 -4.87
C ALA A 186 2.37 20.56 -3.51
N ALA A 187 1.75 20.12 -2.41
CA ALA A 187 2.29 20.24 -1.06
C ALA A 187 3.64 19.52 -0.88
N GLU A 188 3.80 18.35 -1.51
CA GLU A 188 5.04 17.56 -1.47
C GLU A 188 6.06 18.00 -2.55
N GLY A 189 5.75 19.05 -3.32
CA GLY A 189 6.67 19.61 -4.32
C GLY A 189 6.78 18.80 -5.62
N HIS A 190 5.85 17.89 -5.89
CA HIS A 190 5.86 17.00 -7.04
C HIS A 190 5.23 17.65 -8.29
N GLY A 191 5.90 18.66 -8.83
CA GLY A 191 5.44 19.44 -9.99
C GLY A 191 4.99 18.60 -11.19
N ASP A 192 5.78 17.61 -11.62
CA ASP A 192 5.41 16.73 -12.74
C ASP A 192 4.11 15.96 -12.50
N THR A 193 3.88 15.55 -11.25
CA THR A 193 2.64 14.85 -10.86
C THR A 193 1.46 15.80 -10.79
N ALA A 194 1.67 17.03 -10.30
CA ALA A 194 0.65 18.07 -10.35
C ALA A 194 0.25 18.37 -11.80
N VAL A 195 1.21 18.56 -12.70
CA VAL A 195 0.96 18.77 -14.15
C VAL A 195 0.23 17.58 -14.76
N ALA A 196 0.61 16.33 -14.42
CA ALA A 196 -0.11 15.15 -14.91
C ALA A 196 -1.57 15.08 -14.43
N LEU A 197 -1.84 15.49 -13.19
CA LEU A 197 -3.20 15.58 -12.64
C LEU A 197 -4.00 16.69 -13.34
N LEU A 198 -3.40 17.86 -13.58
CA LEU A 198 -4.02 18.96 -14.31
C LEU A 198 -4.40 18.55 -15.74
N LYS A 199 -3.49 17.89 -16.46
CA LYS A 199 -3.78 17.31 -17.79
C LYS A 199 -4.93 16.31 -17.78
N ALA A 200 -5.15 15.63 -16.65
CA ALA A 200 -6.26 14.71 -16.48
C ALA A 200 -7.59 15.40 -16.11
N GLY A 201 -7.60 16.73 -15.96
CA GLY A 201 -8.78 17.53 -15.61
C GLY A 201 -8.96 17.73 -14.10
N ALA A 202 -7.86 17.83 -13.34
CA ALA A 202 -7.94 18.13 -11.92
C ALA A 202 -8.50 19.55 -11.70
N GLU A 203 -9.43 19.69 -10.75
CA GLU A 203 -9.97 20.98 -10.33
C GLU A 203 -8.88 21.82 -9.62
N THR A 204 -8.68 23.06 -10.07
CA THR A 204 -7.66 23.99 -9.55
C THR A 204 -8.22 24.94 -8.48
N ASP A 205 -9.53 25.18 -8.50
CA ASP A 205 -10.26 26.10 -7.63
C ASP A 205 -10.73 25.47 -6.32
N LYS A 206 -10.50 24.17 -6.14
CA LYS A 206 -10.90 23.45 -4.94
C LYS A 206 -10.05 23.90 -3.76
N LYS A 207 -10.71 24.42 -2.72
CA LYS A 207 -10.08 24.77 -1.45
C LYS A 207 -10.12 23.62 -0.46
N ASP A 208 -9.04 23.48 0.31
CA ASP A 208 -8.97 22.60 1.47
C ASP A 208 -9.78 23.13 2.68
N ALA A 209 -9.65 22.47 3.83
CA ALA A 209 -10.32 22.88 5.06
C ALA A 209 -9.84 24.23 5.63
N ASP A 210 -8.62 24.67 5.28
CA ASP A 210 -8.04 25.95 5.70
C ASP A 210 -8.31 27.08 4.68
N GLY A 211 -8.96 26.75 3.56
CA GLY A 211 -9.32 27.70 2.51
C GLY A 211 -8.22 27.92 1.46
N LEU A 212 -7.19 27.08 1.46
CA LEU A 212 -6.03 27.16 0.56
C LEU A 212 -6.27 26.33 -0.71
N LEU A 213 -5.78 26.82 -1.84
CA LEU A 213 -5.74 26.08 -3.10
C LEU A 213 -4.52 25.16 -3.13
N ALA A 214 -4.52 24.16 -4.00
CA ALA A 214 -3.37 23.26 -4.16
C ALA A 214 -2.06 24.02 -4.43
N LEU A 215 -2.08 25.05 -5.28
CA LEU A 215 -0.89 25.85 -5.60
C LEU A 215 -0.43 26.76 -4.46
N ASP A 216 -1.28 27.03 -3.46
CA ASP A 216 -0.90 27.79 -2.26
C ASP A 216 -0.08 26.93 -1.29
N LEU A 217 -0.14 25.60 -1.44
CA LEU A 217 0.56 24.64 -0.59
C LEU A 217 1.97 24.29 -1.06
N THR A 218 2.43 24.80 -2.21
CA THR A 218 3.77 24.46 -2.71
C THR A 218 4.85 24.80 -1.68
N PRO A 219 5.94 24.02 -1.56
CA PRO A 219 6.95 24.17 -0.50
C PRO A 219 7.82 25.44 -0.64
N ASP A 220 7.39 26.41 -1.45
CA ASP A 220 8.04 27.67 -1.77
C ASP A 220 7.96 28.62 -0.56
N LYS A 221 8.72 28.31 0.51
CA LYS A 221 8.74 29.08 1.78
C LYS A 221 9.27 30.50 1.65
N GLU A 222 9.94 30.84 0.55
CA GLU A 222 10.42 32.20 0.28
C GLU A 222 9.75 32.77 -0.98
N ALA A 223 9.08 33.91 -0.81
CA ALA A 223 8.43 34.66 -1.88
C ALA A 223 9.37 35.10 -3.02
N SER A 224 10.68 34.91 -2.87
CA SER A 224 11.71 35.34 -3.81
C SER A 224 11.82 34.42 -5.04
N LEU A 225 11.54 33.12 -4.94
CA LEU A 225 11.61 32.16 -6.06
C LEU A 225 10.67 30.96 -5.86
N PRO A 226 9.37 31.08 -6.20
CA PRO A 226 8.45 29.95 -6.09
C PRO A 226 8.66 28.97 -7.26
N ILE A 227 9.68 28.12 -7.15
CA ILE A 227 10.18 27.26 -8.24
C ILE A 227 9.12 26.24 -8.63
N VAL A 228 8.49 25.58 -7.65
CA VAL A 228 7.49 24.54 -7.93
C VAL A 228 6.22 25.16 -8.49
N ARG A 229 5.72 26.24 -7.86
CA ARG A 229 4.53 26.93 -8.36
C ARG A 229 4.73 27.45 -9.79
N ARG A 230 5.84 28.14 -10.06
CA ARG A 230 6.16 28.65 -11.41
C ARG A 230 6.32 27.53 -12.43
N PHE A 231 6.91 26.40 -12.04
CA PHE A 231 7.01 25.24 -12.91
C PHE A 231 5.61 24.73 -13.29
N ILE A 232 4.71 24.55 -12.32
CA ILE A 232 3.35 24.09 -12.58
C ILE A 232 2.58 25.10 -13.43
N GLU A 233 2.65 26.39 -13.10
CA GLU A 233 1.99 27.47 -13.84
C GLU A 233 2.43 27.49 -15.31
N ARG A 234 3.75 27.48 -15.55
CA ARG A 234 4.29 27.47 -16.91
C ARG A 234 3.93 26.21 -17.67
N ALA A 235 4.05 25.04 -17.04
CA ALA A 235 3.72 23.77 -17.68
C ALA A 235 2.21 23.65 -17.97
N ALA A 236 1.35 24.22 -17.12
CA ALA A 236 -0.08 24.30 -17.37
C ALA A 236 -0.39 25.23 -18.56
N GLU A 237 0.25 26.41 -18.62
CA GLU A 237 0.12 27.34 -19.74
C GLU A 237 0.56 26.72 -21.08
N GLU A 238 1.71 26.04 -21.10
CA GLU A 238 2.23 25.33 -22.28
C GLU A 238 1.27 24.23 -22.78
N GLU A 239 0.41 23.71 -21.91
CA GLU A 239 -0.59 22.69 -22.19
C GLU A 239 -2.01 23.27 -22.39
N GLY A 240 -2.16 24.61 -22.30
CA GLY A 240 -3.43 25.30 -22.47
C GLY A 240 -4.44 25.11 -21.32
N ILE A 241 -3.95 24.83 -20.11
CA ILE A 241 -4.75 24.59 -18.91
C ILE A 241 -4.89 25.91 -18.14
N GLU A 242 -6.13 26.35 -17.90
CA GLU A 242 -6.44 27.49 -17.04
C GLU A 242 -6.34 27.06 -15.56
N LEU A 243 -5.63 27.86 -14.76
CA LEU A 243 -5.36 27.61 -13.34
C LEU A 243 -6.20 28.50 -12.43
#